data_AF-A0A820HUT0-F1
#
_entry.id   AF-A0A820HUT0-F1
#
_cell.length_a   1.000
_cell.length_b   1.000
_cell.length_c   1.000
_cell.angle_alpha   90.00
_cell.angle_beta   90.00
_cell.angle_gamma   90.00
#
_symmetry.space_group_name_H-M   'P 1'
#
loop_
_entity.id
_entity.type
_entity.pdbx_description
1 polymer ?
#
loop_
_entity_poly.entity_id
_entity_poly.type
_entity_poly.pdbx_seq_one_letter_code
_entity_poly.pdbx_strand_id
1 'polypeptide(L)'
;MFTVGLTSGIFSILTFQSKSSRKAGCGLYLLAISITSILNIIFLNIKVWFLILSQMAIVSSESFLLFNCISLEFILQSLLAMTDWFHVCVSIERCAAVFLDVKFNLTTSKKFAKLVILIIISGTCISFLHDPIYRRPIDDEEDQRTWCLLQMPSNIETYNSFINIFHFIVPSSLKVIPPICIIVLIANKHVAVKQQDTYIQHLKKQ
;
A
#
# COMPACT_ATOMS: atom_id res chain seq x y z
N MET A 1 -0.91 19.91 -0.63
CA MET A 1 -0.91 18.44 -0.46
C MET A 1 0.48 17.86 -0.27
N PHE A 2 1.47 18.19 -1.12
CA PHE A 2 2.85 17.67 -1.01
C PHE A 2 3.51 17.86 0.36
N THR A 3 3.52 19.10 0.87
CA THR A 3 4.14 19.45 2.17
C THR A 3 3.50 18.70 3.33
N VAL A 4 2.16 18.65 3.37
CA VAL A 4 1.38 17.93 4.39
C VAL A 4 1.64 16.42 4.32
N GLY A 5 1.68 15.86 3.11
CA GLY A 5 1.96 14.43 2.92
C GLY A 5 3.38 14.04 3.36
N LEU A 6 4.39 14.86 3.02
CA LEU A 6 5.77 14.64 3.43
C LEU A 6 5.96 14.75 4.94
N THR A 7 5.42 15.80 5.57
CA THR A 7 5.55 15.96 7.03
C THR A 7 4.89 14.80 7.77
N SER A 8 3.67 14.43 7.39
CA SER A 8 2.97 13.27 7.96
C SER A 8 3.73 11.97 7.75
N GLY A 9 4.29 11.76 6.55
CA GLY A 9 5.12 10.59 6.24
C GLY A 9 6.38 10.52 7.11
N ILE A 10 7.10 11.63 7.26
CA ILE A 10 8.32 11.70 8.08
C ILE A 10 8.02 11.38 9.54
N PHE A 11 6.98 12.00 10.12
CA PHE A 11 6.58 11.69 11.50
C PHE A 11 6.17 10.22 11.68
N SER A 12 5.52 9.63 10.67
CA SER A 12 5.15 8.20 10.69
C SER A 12 6.39 7.31 10.68
N ILE A 13 7.39 7.62 9.84
CA ILE A 13 8.68 6.90 9.84
C ILE A 13 9.35 6.99 11.20
N LEU A 14 9.48 8.20 11.77
CA LEU A 14 10.10 8.39 13.09
C LEU A 14 9.39 7.55 14.16
N THR A 15 8.06 7.51 14.13
CA THR A 15 7.23 6.76 15.08
C THR A 15 7.42 5.24 14.92
N PHE A 16 7.36 4.73 13.69
CA PHE A 16 7.41 3.28 13.43
C PHE A 16 8.83 2.72 13.37
N GLN A 17 9.85 3.55 13.25
CA GLN A 17 11.26 3.14 13.35
C GLN A 17 11.66 2.82 14.81
N SER A 18 10.89 3.28 15.79
CA SER A 18 11.12 2.97 17.20
C SER A 18 11.18 1.45 17.45
N LYS A 19 12.03 1.02 18.40
CA LYS A 19 12.16 -0.40 18.77
C LYS A 19 10.86 -0.96 19.35
N SER A 20 10.04 -0.11 19.97
CA SER A 20 8.77 -0.51 20.58
C SER A 20 7.74 -0.90 19.52
N SER A 21 7.59 -0.09 18.45
CA SER A 21 6.61 -0.37 17.40
C SER A 21 6.99 -1.59 16.56
N ARG A 22 8.29 -1.88 16.36
CA ARG A 22 8.78 -3.04 15.58
C ARG A 22 8.88 -4.35 16.38
N LYS A 23 8.17 -4.45 17.50
CA LYS A 23 8.06 -5.71 18.27
C LYS A 23 7.18 -6.73 17.53
N ALA A 24 6.11 -6.27 16.88
CA ALA A 24 5.24 -7.07 16.03
C ALA A 24 5.51 -6.84 14.53
N GLY A 25 5.04 -7.77 13.69
CA GLY A 25 5.01 -7.63 12.24
C GLY A 25 4.23 -6.40 11.75
N CYS A 26 3.13 -6.07 12.43
CA CYS A 26 2.29 -4.91 12.11
C CYS A 26 3.10 -3.60 12.09
N GLY A 27 4.09 -3.44 12.97
CA GLY A 27 4.95 -2.26 12.99
C GLY A 27 5.92 -2.20 11.80
N LEU A 28 6.35 -3.36 11.28
CA LEU A 28 7.16 -3.42 10.06
C LEU A 28 6.34 -3.05 8.83
N TYR A 29 5.09 -3.53 8.72
CA TYR A 29 4.21 -3.14 7.64
C TYR A 29 3.89 -1.63 7.68
N LEU A 30 3.63 -1.06 8.85
CA LEU A 30 3.39 0.39 9.00
C LEU A 30 4.61 1.23 8.62
N LEU A 31 5.82 0.77 8.95
CA LEU A 31 7.04 1.41 8.49
C LEU A 31 7.17 1.33 6.95
N ALA A 32 6.90 0.15 6.36
CA ALA A 32 6.91 -0.03 4.91
C ALA A 32 5.89 0.89 4.21
N ILE A 33 4.66 0.97 4.72
CA ILE A 33 3.61 1.90 4.25
C ILE A 33 4.09 3.35 4.29
N SER A 34 4.74 3.75 5.38
CA SER A 34 5.23 5.13 5.54
C SER A 34 6.30 5.45 4.50
N ILE A 35 7.21 4.50 4.22
CA ILE A 35 8.25 4.63 3.20
C ILE A 35 7.62 4.68 1.80
N THR A 36 6.74 3.73 1.45
CA THR A 36 6.12 3.69 0.13
C THR A 36 5.24 4.91 -0.13
N SER A 37 4.55 5.43 0.89
CA SER A 37 3.75 6.65 0.79
C SER A 37 4.61 7.88 0.48
N ILE A 38 5.74 8.06 1.17
CA ILE A 38 6.67 9.16 0.89
C ILE A 38 7.24 9.05 -0.53
N LEU A 39 7.69 7.85 -0.92
CA LEU A 39 8.20 7.62 -2.28
C LEU A 39 7.13 7.95 -3.33
N ASN A 40 5.89 7.50 -3.12
CA ASN A 40 4.78 7.77 -4.03
C ASN A 40 4.53 9.28 -4.19
N ILE A 41 4.54 10.03 -3.08
CA ILE A 41 4.41 11.49 -3.10
C ILE A 41 5.57 12.13 -3.89
N ILE A 42 6.81 11.70 -3.67
CA ILE A 42 7.99 12.21 -4.38
C ILE A 42 7.88 11.95 -5.88
N PHE A 43 7.64 10.70 -6.29
CA PHE A 43 7.52 10.33 -7.70
C PHE A 43 6.34 11.00 -8.40
N LEU A 44 5.21 11.18 -7.71
CA LEU A 44 4.06 11.90 -8.25
C LEU A 44 4.41 13.37 -8.51
N ASN A 45 5.16 14.00 -7.59
CA ASN A 45 5.60 15.38 -7.79
C ASN A 45 6.61 15.49 -8.93
N ILE A 46 7.56 14.56 -9.03
CA ILE A 46 8.48 14.48 -10.17
C ILE A 46 7.70 14.37 -11.48
N LYS A 47 6.69 13.49 -11.55
CA LYS A 47 5.84 13.32 -12.73
C LYS A 47 5.11 14.61 -13.12
N VAL A 48 4.54 15.32 -12.15
CA VAL A 48 3.84 16.60 -12.39
C VAL A 48 4.81 17.68 -12.90
N TRP A 49 5.97 17.84 -12.25
CA TRP A 49 6.98 18.80 -12.69
C TRP A 49 7.50 18.50 -14.08
N PHE A 50 7.78 17.23 -14.36
CA PHE A 50 8.22 16.78 -15.66
C PHE A 50 7.18 17.04 -16.75
N LEU A 51 5.90 16.80 -16.49
CA LEU A 51 4.81 17.11 -17.42
C LEU A 51 4.73 18.61 -17.74
N ILE A 52 4.89 19.48 -16.73
CA ILE A 52 4.92 20.93 -16.91
C ILE A 52 6.13 21.35 -17.77
N LEU A 53 7.32 20.82 -17.47
CA LEU A 53 8.55 21.14 -18.19
C LEU A 53 8.53 20.66 -19.65
N SER A 54 7.90 19.52 -19.91
CA SER A 54 7.68 19.00 -21.27
C SER A 54 6.72 19.91 -22.06
N GLN A 55 5.61 20.34 -21.46
CA GLN A 55 4.65 21.25 -22.12
C GLN A 55 5.22 22.64 -22.41
N MET A 56 6.17 23.11 -21.60
CA MET A 56 6.89 24.36 -21.85
C MET A 56 7.99 24.22 -22.92
N ALA A 57 8.12 23.05 -23.57
CA ALA A 57 9.18 22.71 -24.53
C ALA A 57 10.61 22.90 -23.99
N ILE A 58 10.79 22.97 -22.66
CA ILE A 58 12.09 23.10 -21.99
C ILE A 58 12.83 21.75 -22.05
N VAL A 59 12.07 20.65 -21.95
CA VAL A 59 12.57 19.28 -22.05
C VAL A 59 11.97 18.65 -23.31
N SER A 60 12.77 18.58 -24.37
CA SER A 60 12.37 18.09 -25.69
C SER A 60 13.11 16.82 -26.13
N SER A 61 14.00 16.29 -25.30
CA SER A 61 14.72 15.06 -25.65
C SER A 61 13.79 13.85 -25.55
N GLU A 62 13.43 13.29 -26.71
CA GLU A 62 12.53 12.14 -26.87
C GLU A 62 12.93 10.96 -25.96
N SER A 63 14.21 10.59 -25.93
CA SER A 63 14.71 9.49 -25.09
C SER A 63 14.55 9.75 -23.59
N PHE A 64 14.72 11.00 -23.15
CA PHE A 64 14.52 11.36 -21.74
C PHE A 64 13.04 11.39 -21.41
N LEU A 65 12.21 11.86 -22.35
CA LEU A 65 10.78 11.89 -22.20
C LEU A 65 10.24 10.46 -22.01
N LEU A 66 10.68 9.55 -22.87
CA LEU A 66 10.35 8.13 -22.86
C LEU A 66 10.79 7.43 -21.58
N PHE A 67 12.03 7.62 -21.15
CA PHE A 67 12.56 6.96 -19.96
C PHE A 67 11.79 7.34 -18.69
N ASN A 68 11.50 8.64 -18.52
CA ASN A 68 10.73 9.13 -17.37
C ASN A 68 9.29 8.62 -17.42
N CYS A 69 8.67 8.66 -18.58
CA CYS A 69 7.31 8.19 -18.81
C CYS A 69 7.12 6.71 -18.43
N ILE A 70 8.01 5.85 -18.92
CA ILE A 70 8.00 4.41 -18.62
C ILE A 70 8.27 4.16 -17.14
N SER A 71 9.34 4.76 -16.61
CA SER A 71 9.82 4.46 -15.26
C SER A 71 8.87 5.00 -14.18
N LEU A 72 8.36 6.22 -14.35
CA LEU A 72 7.53 6.86 -13.33
C LEU A 72 6.20 6.14 -13.16
N GLU A 73 5.55 5.73 -14.26
CA GLU A 73 4.27 5.02 -14.16
C GLU A 73 4.43 3.64 -13.53
N PHE A 74 5.42 2.87 -13.96
CA PHE A 74 5.74 1.59 -13.36
C PHE A 74 5.99 1.69 -11.85
N ILE A 75 6.80 2.67 -11.43
CA ILE A 75 7.12 2.91 -10.02
C ILE A 75 5.86 3.31 -9.24
N LEU A 76 5.06 4.25 -9.76
CA LEU A 76 3.85 4.73 -9.08
C LEU A 76 2.82 3.61 -8.89
N GLN A 77 2.52 2.83 -9.94
CA GLN A 77 1.58 1.71 -9.85
C GLN A 77 2.05 0.66 -8.84
N SER A 78 3.34 0.31 -8.89
CA SER A 78 3.94 -0.64 -7.95
C SER A 78 3.86 -0.15 -6.50
N LEU A 79 4.23 1.10 -6.22
CA LEU A 79 4.19 1.69 -4.87
C LEU A 79 2.77 1.78 -4.31
N LEU A 80 1.79 2.14 -5.13
CA LEU A 80 0.37 2.17 -4.75
C LEU A 80 -0.11 0.76 -4.37
N ALA A 81 0.12 -0.22 -5.23
CA ALA A 81 -0.27 -1.61 -4.96
C ALA A 81 0.42 -2.18 -3.71
N MET A 82 1.72 -1.93 -3.52
CA MET A 82 2.44 -2.33 -2.31
C MET A 82 1.78 -1.76 -1.06
N THR A 83 1.47 -0.47 -1.07
CA THR A 83 0.82 0.23 0.04
C THR A 83 -0.50 -0.43 0.39
N ASP A 84 -1.31 -0.76 -0.62
CA ASP A 84 -2.60 -1.40 -0.43
C ASP A 84 -2.48 -2.81 0.18
N TRP A 85 -1.54 -3.62 -0.30
CA TRP A 85 -1.28 -4.94 0.25
C TRP A 85 -0.74 -4.88 1.68
N PHE A 86 0.14 -3.92 2.00
CA PHE A 86 0.61 -3.74 3.37
C PHE A 86 -0.53 -3.35 4.33
N HIS A 87 -1.48 -2.52 3.90
CA HIS A 87 -2.66 -2.20 4.70
C HIS A 87 -3.55 -3.41 4.97
N VAL A 88 -3.67 -4.34 4.01
CA VAL A 88 -4.33 -5.64 4.23
C VAL A 88 -3.60 -6.42 5.31
N CYS A 89 -2.27 -6.55 5.21
CA CYS A 89 -1.48 -7.28 6.19
C CYS A 89 -1.58 -6.69 7.60
N VAL A 90 -1.57 -5.36 7.74
CA VAL A 90 -1.82 -4.67 9.02
C VAL A 90 -3.18 -5.05 9.59
N SER A 91 -4.22 -5.04 8.75
CA SER A 91 -5.59 -5.32 9.18
C SER A 91 -5.75 -6.77 9.65
N ILE A 92 -5.20 -7.72 8.90
CA ILE A 92 -5.19 -9.15 9.24
C ILE A 92 -4.41 -9.39 10.55
N GLU A 93 -3.22 -8.82 10.68
CA GLU A 93 -2.39 -9.07 11.86
C GLU A 93 -3.00 -8.47 13.13
N ARG A 94 -3.64 -7.30 13.04
CA ARG A 94 -4.41 -6.72 14.15
C ARG A 94 -5.58 -7.61 14.55
N CYS A 95 -6.31 -8.17 13.59
CA CYS A 95 -7.39 -9.10 13.88
C CYS A 95 -6.87 -10.40 14.52
N ALA A 96 -5.78 -10.95 14.00
CA ALA A 96 -5.13 -12.13 14.57
C ALA A 96 -4.64 -11.89 16.01
N ALA A 97 -4.10 -10.72 16.31
CA ALA A 97 -3.67 -10.35 17.66
C ALA A 97 -4.86 -10.33 18.65
N VAL A 98 -6.02 -9.79 18.25
CA VAL A 98 -7.23 -9.78 19.09
C VAL A 98 -7.83 -11.17 19.27
N PHE A 99 -7.81 -11.98 18.20
CA PHE A 99 -8.39 -13.33 18.21
C PHE A 99 -7.53 -14.34 18.99
N LEU A 100 -6.21 -14.34 18.78
CA LEU A 100 -5.28 -15.25 19.45
C LEU A 100 -4.90 -14.79 20.85
N ASP A 101 -5.06 -13.50 21.15
CA ASP A 101 -4.85 -12.90 22.47
C ASP A 101 -3.46 -13.30 23.05
N VAL A 102 -3.41 -13.93 24.22
CA VAL A 102 -2.16 -14.44 24.83
C VAL A 102 -1.35 -15.41 23.98
N LYS A 103 -1.97 -16.09 23.00
CA LYS A 103 -1.26 -17.03 22.10
C LYS A 103 -0.54 -16.33 20.95
N PHE A 104 -0.72 -15.02 20.78
CA PHE A 104 -0.11 -14.28 19.69
C PHE A 104 1.40 -14.08 19.92
N ASN A 105 2.23 -14.73 19.09
CA ASN A 105 3.68 -14.64 19.21
C ASN A 105 4.26 -13.52 18.32
N LEU A 106 4.68 -12.43 18.97
CA LEU A 106 5.28 -11.25 18.34
C LEU A 106 6.56 -11.56 17.55
N THR A 107 7.40 -12.47 18.04
CA THR A 107 8.67 -12.83 17.40
C THR A 107 8.44 -13.57 16.10
N THR A 108 7.50 -14.52 16.10
CA THR A 108 7.10 -15.26 14.89
C THR A 108 6.43 -14.33 13.89
N SER A 109 5.51 -13.46 14.33
CA SER A 109 4.84 -12.51 13.44
C SER A 109 5.84 -11.56 12.80
N LYS A 110 6.85 -11.08 13.53
CA LYS A 110 7.93 -10.23 12.99
C LYS A 110 8.76 -10.93 11.92
N LYS A 111 9.12 -12.19 12.12
CA LYS A 111 9.87 -12.98 11.11
C LYS A 111 9.04 -13.16 9.84
N PHE A 112 7.78 -13.54 10.02
CA PHE A 112 6.83 -13.71 8.91
C PHE A 112 6.63 -12.41 8.13
N ALA A 113 6.47 -11.28 8.83
CA ALA A 113 6.28 -9.98 8.20
C ALA A 113 7.44 -9.56 7.30
N LYS A 114 8.70 -9.86 7.67
CA LYS A 114 9.85 -9.59 6.78
C LYS A 114 9.76 -10.36 5.46
N LEU A 115 9.37 -11.64 5.53
CA LEU A 115 9.20 -12.47 4.34
C LEU A 115 8.03 -11.96 3.48
N VAL A 116 6.89 -11.66 4.10
CA VAL A 116 5.70 -11.12 3.41
C VAL A 116 6.01 -9.78 2.74
N ILE A 117 6.75 -8.88 3.40
CA ILE A 117 7.17 -7.62 2.79
C ILE A 117 7.96 -7.86 1.51
N LEU A 118 8.93 -8.78 1.55
CA LEU A 118 9.73 -9.13 0.38
C LEU A 118 8.85 -9.69 -0.76
N ILE A 119 7.90 -10.57 -0.44
CA ILE A 119 6.97 -11.17 -1.41
C ILE A 119 6.05 -10.11 -2.03
N ILE A 120 5.54 -9.17 -1.24
CA ILE A 120 4.67 -8.09 -1.76
C ILE A 120 5.45 -7.19 -2.70
N ILE A 121 6.69 -6.81 -2.32
CA ILE A 121 7.54 -5.96 -3.17
C ILE A 121 7.83 -6.67 -4.49
N SER A 122 8.27 -7.92 -4.46
CA SER A 122 8.58 -8.65 -5.70
C SER A 122 7.33 -8.92 -6.53
N GLY A 123 6.24 -9.37 -5.91
CA GLY A 123 5.00 -9.72 -6.60
C GLY A 123 4.34 -8.53 -7.28
N THR A 124 4.31 -7.37 -6.64
CA THR A 124 3.76 -6.14 -7.25
C THR A 124 4.63 -5.66 -8.41
N CYS A 125 5.96 -5.59 -8.24
CA CYS A 125 6.86 -5.22 -9.33
C CYS A 125 6.73 -6.16 -10.54
N ILE A 126 6.62 -7.47 -10.32
CA ILE A 126 6.44 -8.45 -11.41
C ILE A 126 5.09 -8.25 -12.10
N SER A 127 4.02 -8.00 -11.34
CA SER A 127 2.67 -7.82 -11.89
C SER A 127 2.60 -6.64 -12.85
N PHE A 128 3.27 -5.53 -12.53
CA PHE A 128 3.31 -4.32 -13.36
C PHE A 128 4.43 -4.31 -14.39
N LEU A 129 5.30 -5.33 -14.46
CA LEU A 129 6.44 -5.37 -15.38
C LEU A 129 6.03 -5.34 -16.87
N HIS A 130 4.77 -5.68 -17.17
CA HIS A 130 4.24 -5.60 -18.52
C HIS A 130 4.05 -4.14 -19.00
N ASP A 131 3.69 -3.20 -18.12
CA ASP A 131 3.49 -1.78 -18.50
C ASP A 131 4.75 -1.16 -19.14
N PRO A 132 5.97 -1.26 -18.56
CA PRO A 132 7.15 -0.66 -19.18
C PRO A 132 7.58 -1.30 -20.50
N ILE A 133 7.13 -2.53 -20.79
CA ILE A 133 7.47 -3.24 -22.04
C ILE A 133 6.61 -2.73 -23.22
N TYR A 134 5.35 -2.38 -22.96
CA TYR A 134 4.38 -2.02 -24.00
C TYR A 134 4.03 -0.52 -24.05
N ARG A 135 4.51 0.27 -23.11
CA ARG A 135 4.33 1.73 -23.11
C ARG A 135 5.23 2.38 -24.15
N ARG A 136 4.65 3.20 -25.03
CA ARG A 136 5.35 3.89 -26.13
C ARG A 136 5.00 5.39 -26.15
N PRO A 137 5.93 6.25 -26.58
CA PRO A 137 5.61 7.64 -26.83
C PRO A 137 4.88 7.73 -28.18
N ILE A 138 3.83 8.53 -28.25
CA ILE A 138 3.13 8.86 -29.50
C ILE A 138 3.19 10.36 -29.65
N ASP A 139 3.83 10.84 -30.71
CA ASP A 139 3.85 12.26 -31.04
C ASP A 139 2.53 12.64 -31.71
N ASP A 140 1.87 13.64 -31.14
CA ASP A 140 0.73 14.30 -31.73
C ASP A 140 1.24 15.44 -32.62
N GLU A 141 1.24 15.19 -33.93
CA GLU A 141 1.75 16.12 -34.94
C GLU A 141 0.93 17.42 -34.99
N GLU A 142 -0.34 17.37 -34.63
CA GLU A 142 -1.28 18.51 -34.70
C GLU A 142 -1.06 19.49 -33.55
N ASP A 143 -0.82 18.95 -32.35
CA ASP A 143 -0.60 19.72 -31.12
C ASP A 143 0.90 19.97 -30.80
N GLN A 144 1.82 19.36 -31.55
CA GLN A 144 3.27 19.33 -31.28
C GLN A 144 3.56 18.83 -29.85
N ARG A 145 2.86 17.78 -29.41
CA ARG A 145 2.94 17.22 -28.05
C ARG A 145 3.23 15.73 -28.08
N THR A 146 4.22 15.29 -27.32
CA THR A 146 4.49 13.87 -27.10
C THR A 146 3.60 13.34 -25.98
N TRP A 147 2.68 12.43 -26.30
CA TRP A 147 1.87 11.71 -25.33
C TRP A 147 2.49 10.37 -24.96
N CYS A 148 2.24 9.97 -23.73
CA CYS A 148 2.71 8.72 -23.17
C CYS A 148 1.58 7.70 -23.10
N LEU A 149 1.33 7.05 -24.23
CA LEU A 149 0.18 6.16 -24.39
C LEU A 149 0.59 4.69 -24.28
N LEU A 150 -0.35 3.91 -23.76
CA LEU A 150 -0.19 2.49 -23.61
C LEU A 150 -0.70 1.81 -24.88
N GLN A 151 0.21 1.26 -25.69
CA GLN A 151 -0.15 0.62 -26.95
C GLN A 151 0.07 -0.90 -26.84
N MET A 152 -0.96 -1.59 -26.33
CA MET A 152 -0.91 -3.02 -26.05
C MET A 152 -1.69 -3.83 -27.11
N PRO A 153 -1.20 -5.03 -27.49
CA PRO A 153 -2.04 -6.01 -28.17
C PRO A 153 -3.17 -6.51 -27.24
N SER A 154 -4.32 -6.89 -27.82
CA SER A 154 -5.57 -7.21 -27.09
C SER A 154 -5.43 -8.21 -25.93
N ASN A 155 -4.57 -9.23 -26.08
CA ASN A 155 -4.31 -10.22 -25.03
C ASN A 155 -3.61 -9.59 -23.80
N ILE A 156 -2.73 -8.62 -24.01
CA ILE A 156 -2.02 -7.91 -22.95
C ILE A 156 -2.90 -6.85 -22.31
N GLU A 157 -3.80 -6.23 -23.08
CA GLU A 157 -4.80 -5.29 -22.55
C GLU A 157 -5.76 -5.98 -21.56
N THR A 158 -6.17 -7.22 -21.88
CA THR A 158 -6.99 -8.05 -20.98
C THR A 158 -6.24 -8.35 -19.68
N TYR A 159 -4.95 -8.71 -19.78
CA TYR A 159 -4.09 -8.94 -18.61
C TYR A 159 -3.90 -7.66 -17.77
N ASN A 160 -3.62 -6.52 -18.41
CA ASN A 160 -3.47 -5.22 -17.74
C ASN A 160 -4.74 -4.85 -16.96
N SER A 161 -5.90 -5.02 -17.60
CA SER A 161 -7.20 -4.79 -16.96
C SER A 161 -7.40 -5.72 -15.77
N PHE A 162 -7.11 -7.01 -15.93
CA PHE A 162 -7.19 -7.99 -14.83
C PHE A 162 -6.26 -7.63 -13.66
N ILE A 163 -5.00 -7.30 -13.92
CA ILE A 163 -4.02 -6.92 -12.88
C ILE A 163 -4.47 -5.66 -12.13
N ASN A 164 -4.92 -4.63 -12.85
CA ASN A 164 -5.41 -3.40 -12.23
C ASN A 164 -6.64 -3.66 -11.35
N ILE A 165 -7.59 -4.44 -11.84
CA ILE A 165 -8.78 -4.85 -11.09
C ILE A 165 -8.37 -5.67 -9.86
N PHE A 166 -7.46 -6.62 -10.01
CA PHE A 166 -6.99 -7.48 -8.93
C PHE A 166 -6.31 -6.66 -7.81
N HIS A 167 -5.34 -5.82 -8.16
CA HIS A 167 -4.62 -4.98 -7.20
C HIS A 167 -5.47 -3.88 -6.58
N PHE A 168 -6.61 -3.52 -7.18
CA PHE A 168 -7.55 -2.56 -6.61
C PHE A 168 -8.62 -3.24 -5.74
N ILE A 169 -9.37 -4.20 -6.29
CA ILE A 169 -10.56 -4.78 -5.64
C ILE A 169 -10.17 -5.71 -4.49
N VAL A 170 -9.16 -6.57 -4.69
CA VAL A 170 -8.81 -7.59 -3.69
C VAL A 170 -8.30 -6.94 -2.40
N PRO A 171 -7.33 -6.00 -2.43
CA PRO A 171 -6.92 -5.31 -1.21
C PRO A 171 -8.04 -4.50 -0.59
N SER A 172 -8.85 -3.79 -1.38
CA SER A 172 -9.97 -2.99 -0.87
C SER A 172 -10.96 -3.84 -0.09
N SER A 173 -11.31 -5.02 -0.60
CA SER A 173 -12.24 -5.95 0.06
C SER A 173 -11.63 -6.51 1.36
N LEU A 174 -10.38 -6.93 1.32
CA LEU A 174 -9.70 -7.55 2.46
C LEU A 174 -9.34 -6.55 3.57
N LYS A 175 -9.25 -5.25 3.29
CA LYS A 175 -9.02 -4.21 4.32
C LYS A 175 -10.25 -3.97 5.20
N VAL A 176 -11.46 -4.12 4.67
CA VAL A 176 -12.71 -3.75 5.38
C VAL A 176 -13.17 -4.82 6.36
N ILE A 177 -12.91 -6.09 6.05
CA ILE A 177 -13.37 -7.23 6.86
C ILE A 177 -12.74 -7.26 8.27
N PRO A 178 -11.41 -7.13 8.44
CA PRO A 178 -10.77 -7.30 9.75
C PRO A 178 -11.19 -6.27 10.82
N PRO A 179 -11.37 -4.95 10.51
CA PRO A 179 -11.93 -4.00 11.46
C PRO A 179 -13.30 -4.40 12.00
N ILE A 180 -14.19 -4.90 11.13
CA ILE A 180 -15.53 -5.38 11.54
C ILE A 180 -15.38 -6.56 12.49
N CYS A 181 -14.52 -7.54 12.15
CA CYS A 181 -14.21 -8.67 13.02
C CYS A 181 -13.69 -8.23 14.38
N ILE A 182 -12.77 -7.25 14.43
CA ILE A 182 -12.23 -6.71 15.68
C ILE A 182 -13.33 -6.11 16.54
N ILE A 183 -14.22 -5.29 15.97
CA ILE A 183 -15.33 -4.65 16.71
C ILE A 183 -16.23 -5.72 17.34
N VAL A 184 -16.63 -6.73 16.57
CA VAL A 184 -17.50 -7.82 17.06
C VAL A 184 -16.80 -8.63 18.16
N LEU A 185 -15.53 -9.00 17.97
CA LEU A 185 -14.77 -9.76 18.95
C LEU A 185 -14.59 -8.99 20.27
N ILE A 186 -14.28 -7.69 20.19
CA ILE A 186 -14.11 -6.84 21.37
C ILE A 186 -15.46 -6.66 22.09
N ALA A 187 -16.54 -6.39 21.36
CA ALA A 187 -17.88 -6.26 21.94
C ALA A 187 -18.29 -7.53 22.70
N ASN A 188 -18.09 -8.71 22.10
CA ASN A 188 -18.38 -9.99 22.74
C ASN A 188 -17.53 -10.22 23.99
N LYS A 189 -16.22 -9.89 23.96
CA LYS A 189 -15.34 -9.97 25.14
C LYS A 189 -15.85 -9.06 26.27
N HIS A 190 -16.27 -7.82 25.97
CA HIS A 190 -16.80 -6.91 26.98
C HIS A 190 -18.11 -7.40 27.60
N VAL A 191 -19.01 -7.98 26.81
CA VAL A 191 -20.27 -8.55 27.33
C VAL A 191 -19.99 -9.71 28.29
N ALA A 192 -19.07 -10.61 27.93
CA ALA A 192 -18.71 -11.75 28.77
C ALA A 192 -18.10 -11.31 30.12
N VAL A 193 -17.18 -10.34 30.10
CA VAL A 193 -16.58 -9.79 31.33
C VAL A 193 -17.65 -9.13 32.21
N LYS A 194 -18.54 -8.32 31.63
CA LYS A 194 -19.61 -7.66 32.38
C LYS A 194 -20.57 -8.66 33.05
N GLN A 195 -20.90 -9.76 32.37
CA GLN A 195 -21.73 -10.83 32.94
C GLN A 195 -21.01 -11.52 34.12
N GLN A 196 -19.72 -11.78 33.98
CA GLN A 196 -18.91 -12.42 35.03
C GLN A 196 -18.76 -11.53 36.27
N ASP A 197 -18.53 -10.23 36.10
CA ASP A 197 -18.48 -9.26 37.20
C ASP A 197 -19.82 -9.17 37.95
N THR A 198 -20.93 -9.17 37.20
CA THR A 198 -22.28 -9.14 37.78
C THR A 198 -22.54 -10.40 38.62
N TYR A 199 -22.14 -11.58 38.13
CA TYR A 199 -22.26 -12.85 38.85
C TYR A 199 -21.44 -12.86 40.15
N ILE A 200 -20.18 -12.40 40.11
CA ILE A 200 -19.32 -12.31 41.31
C ILE A 200 -19.90 -11.34 42.35
N GLN A 201 -20.49 -10.23 41.92
CA GLN A 201 -21.13 -9.27 42.82
C GLN A 201 -22.35 -9.86 43.54
N HIS A 202 -23.13 -10.72 42.87
CA HIS A 202 -24.24 -11.44 43.50
C HIS A 202 -23.76 -12.47 44.52
N LEU A 203 -22.69 -13.22 44.22
CA LEU A 203 -22.10 -14.18 45.17
C LEU A 203 -21.54 -13.52 46.42
N LYS A 204 -20.91 -12.34 46.32
CA LYS A 204 -20.38 -11.60 47.48
C LYS A 204 -21.45 -11.02 48.41
N LYS A 205 -22.72 -11.00 47.99
CA LYS A 205 -23.84 -10.48 48.79
C LYS A 205 -24.56 -11.56 49.62
N GLN A 206 -24.25 -12.84 49.42
CA GLN A 206 -24.72 -13.94 50.26
C GLN A 206 -23.70 -14.25 51.35
#